data_AF-A0A7X1L2K2-F1
#
_entry.id   AF-A0A7X1L2K2-F1
#
_cell.length_a   1.000
_cell.length_b   1.000
_cell.length_c   1.000
_cell.angle_alpha   90.00
_cell.angle_beta   90.00
_cell.angle_gamma   90.00
#
_symmetry.space_group_name_H-M   'P 1'
#
loop_
_entity.id
_entity.type
_entity.pdbx_description
1 polymer ?
#
loop_
_entity_poly.entity_id
_entity_poly.type
_entity_poly.pdbx_seq_one_letter_code
_entity_poly.pdbx_strand_id
1 'polypeptide(L)'
;MKIKQNHIWLFAFTDLAFLLVLTLSMIPSGSPDICIHFSQMDIPVIPSNPNMSAVDELHDVWELHVYAKSENHPTPFKLVEVGLDQNNLTELYSKYLDQDDLIIELESLKKRNICPMLLPEKKSLSQNFLFAAGSIAKVWMSVQSHTIVKPMPE
;
A
#
# COMPACT_ATOMS: atom_id res chain seq x y z
N MET A 1 -35.14 3.66 -42.76
CA MET A 1 -34.18 2.55 -42.65
C MET A 1 -33.99 2.26 -41.16
N LYS A 2 -34.61 1.20 -40.63
CA LYS A 2 -34.56 0.87 -39.18
C LYS A 2 -33.25 0.13 -38.89
N ILE A 3 -32.28 0.82 -38.28
CA ILE A 3 -31.04 0.19 -37.80
C ILE A 3 -31.44 -0.78 -36.68
N LYS A 4 -31.19 -2.08 -36.88
CA LYS A 4 -31.51 -3.11 -35.88
C LYS A 4 -30.65 -2.86 -34.64
N GLN A 5 -31.28 -2.70 -33.48
CA GLN A 5 -30.64 -2.40 -32.19
C GLN A 5 -29.46 -3.32 -31.84
N ASN A 6 -29.48 -4.56 -32.33
CA ASN A 6 -28.39 -5.53 -32.14
C ASN A 6 -27.03 -5.08 -32.73
N HIS A 7 -27.02 -4.28 -33.80
CA HIS A 7 -25.77 -3.79 -34.40
C HIS A 7 -25.17 -2.62 -33.63
N ILE A 8 -25.99 -1.81 -32.96
CA ILE A 8 -25.55 -0.69 -32.11
C ILE A 8 -24.88 -1.25 -30.85
N TRP A 9 -25.43 -2.32 -30.28
CA TRP A 9 -24.87 -2.96 -29.09
C TRP A 9 -23.50 -3.60 -29.37
N LEU A 10 -23.35 -4.27 -30.52
CA LEU A 10 -22.08 -4.85 -30.91
C LEU A 10 -21.01 -3.77 -31.14
N PHE A 11 -21.38 -2.65 -31.77
CA PHE A 11 -20.47 -1.53 -32.01
C PHE A 11 -20.00 -0.87 -30.71
N ALA A 12 -20.92 -0.62 -29.77
CA ALA A 12 -20.59 -0.03 -28.47
C ALA A 12 -19.72 -0.97 -27.60
N PHE A 13 -19.96 -2.28 -27.66
CA PHE A 13 -19.13 -3.26 -26.96
C PHE A 13 -17.71 -3.32 -27.52
N THR A 14 -17.57 -3.33 -28.85
CA THR A 14 -16.25 -3.33 -29.48
C THR A 14 -15.47 -2.06 -29.17
N ASP A 15 -16.12 -0.90 -29.18
CA ASP A 15 -15.46 0.38 -28.89
C ASP A 15 -14.94 0.44 -27.45
N LEU A 16 -15.75 -0.02 -26.48
CA LEU A 16 -15.36 -0.12 -25.08
C LEU A 16 -14.19 -1.11 -24.88
N ALA A 17 -14.22 -2.26 -25.56
CA ALA A 17 -13.13 -3.23 -25.50
C ALA A 17 -11.82 -2.66 -26.07
N PHE A 18 -11.88 -1.93 -27.19
CA PHE A 18 -10.70 -1.28 -27.77
C PHE A 18 -10.16 -0.17 -26.88
N LEU A 19 -11.02 0.66 -26.28
CA LEU A 19 -10.62 1.65 -25.28
C LEU A 19 -9.92 0.99 -24.08
N LEU A 20 -10.41 -0.16 -23.62
CA LEU A 20 -9.83 -0.87 -22.49
C LEU A 20 -8.46 -1.49 -22.84
N VAL A 21 -8.29 -2.01 -24.06
CA VAL A 21 -6.98 -2.52 -24.53
C VAL A 21 -5.97 -1.39 -24.74
N LEU A 22 -6.39 -0.25 -25.30
CA LEU A 22 -5.53 0.92 -25.49
C LEU A 22 -5.07 1.49 -24.14
N THR A 23 -5.97 1.61 -23.18
CA THR A 23 -5.63 2.08 -21.83
C THR A 23 -4.66 1.13 -21.13
N LEU A 24 -4.88 -0.20 -21.19
CA LEU A 24 -3.91 -1.17 -20.66
C LEU A 24 -2.55 -1.12 -21.36
N SER A 25 -2.52 -0.87 -22.67
CA SER A 25 -1.27 -0.77 -23.45
C SER A 25 -0.49 0.51 -23.15
N MET A 26 -1.17 1.55 -22.68
CA MET A 26 -0.54 2.81 -22.26
C MET A 26 -0.07 2.78 -20.81
N ILE A 27 -0.42 1.74 -20.03
CA ILE A 27 0.21 1.53 -18.72
C ILE A 27 1.65 1.13 -19.02
N PRO A 28 2.65 1.97 -18.67
CA PRO A 28 4.04 1.60 -18.86
C PRO A 28 4.25 0.29 -18.11
N SER A 29 4.64 -0.76 -18.85
CA SER A 29 5.14 -1.98 -18.26
C SER A 29 6.44 -1.59 -17.54
N GLY A 30 6.29 -1.25 -16.26
CA GLY A 30 7.43 -1.04 -15.37
C GLY A 30 8.34 -2.24 -15.52
N SER A 31 9.59 -1.99 -15.93
CA SER A 31 10.59 -3.04 -16.05
C SER A 31 10.64 -3.85 -14.75
N PRO A 32 10.72 -5.18 -14.80
CA PRO A 32 10.64 -6.05 -13.62
C PRO A 32 11.75 -5.82 -12.57
N ASP A 33 12.76 -5.03 -12.93
CA ASP A 33 13.90 -4.66 -12.12
C ASP A 33 13.83 -3.26 -11.49
N ILE A 34 12.84 -2.44 -11.80
CA ILE A 34 12.68 -1.14 -11.12
C ILE A 34 11.66 -1.32 -10.00
N CYS A 35 12.14 -1.81 -8.87
CA CYS A 35 11.48 -1.51 -7.60
C CYS A 35 11.70 0.00 -7.38
N ILE A 36 10.73 0.83 -7.77
CA ILE A 36 10.76 2.25 -7.45
C ILE A 36 10.54 2.33 -5.94
N HIS A 37 11.64 2.34 -5.19
CA HIS A 37 11.62 2.82 -3.83
C HIS A 37 11.28 4.31 -3.92
N PHE A 38 10.04 4.69 -3.60
CA PHE A 38 9.63 6.10 -3.54
C PHE A 38 10.46 6.92 -2.53
N SER A 39 11.28 6.26 -1.70
CA SER A 39 12.30 6.84 -0.83
C SER A 39 13.63 7.23 -1.53
N GLN A 40 13.81 6.89 -2.81
CA GLN A 40 15.00 7.23 -3.62
C GLN A 40 14.76 8.36 -4.62
N MET A 41 13.59 9.01 -4.59
CA MET A 41 13.40 10.24 -5.36
C MET A 41 14.25 11.33 -4.70
N ASP A 42 15.36 11.71 -5.35
CA ASP A 42 16.10 12.92 -5.01
C ASP A 42 15.14 14.12 -5.13
N ILE A 43 14.60 14.54 -3.99
CA ILE A 43 13.81 15.76 -3.90
C ILE A 43 14.80 16.91 -4.14
N PRO A 44 14.61 17.75 -5.17
CA PRO A 44 15.51 18.88 -5.40
C PRO A 44 15.47 19.79 -4.17
N VAL A 45 16.62 19.96 -3.52
CA VAL A 45 16.77 20.82 -2.34
C VAL A 45 16.53 22.26 -2.78
N ILE A 46 15.40 22.83 -2.34
CA ILE A 46 15.08 24.24 -2.55
C ILE A 46 15.91 25.03 -1.52
N PRO A 47 16.77 25.98 -1.93
CA PRO A 47 17.52 26.81 -0.98
C PRO A 47 16.56 27.56 -0.05
N SER A 48 16.89 27.51 1.24
CA SER A 48 16.04 27.87 2.38
C SER A 48 15.29 29.19 2.20
N ASN A 49 13.95 29.12 2.15
CA ASN A 49 13.09 30.28 2.26
C ASN A 49 12.82 30.56 3.76
N PRO A 50 13.09 31.77 4.28
CA PRO A 50 12.87 32.12 5.69
C PRO A 50 11.40 32.05 6.14
N ASN A 51 10.45 31.86 5.22
CA ASN A 51 9.03 31.63 5.53
C ASN A 51 8.62 30.14 5.52
N MET A 52 9.57 29.21 5.38
CA MET A 52 9.30 27.79 5.42
C MET A 52 9.69 27.27 6.81
N SER A 53 8.70 26.91 7.62
CA SER A 53 8.93 26.17 8.86
C SER A 53 9.76 24.93 8.53
N ALA A 54 10.80 24.67 9.33
CA ALA A 54 11.58 23.45 9.22
C ALA A 54 10.59 22.27 9.15
N VAL A 55 10.75 21.41 8.14
CA VAL A 55 10.08 20.11 8.15
C VAL A 55 10.63 19.41 9.38
N ASP A 56 9.75 19.26 10.37
CA ASP A 56 10.11 18.80 11.70
C ASP A 56 10.78 17.44 11.65
N GLU A 57 11.71 17.28 12.58
CA GLU A 57 12.73 16.26 12.66
C GLU A 57 12.17 14.82 12.67
N LEU A 58 12.99 13.88 12.16
CA LEU A 58 12.99 12.46 12.52
C LEU A 58 11.60 11.80 12.64
N HIS A 59 10.94 11.56 11.51
CA HIS A 59 9.79 10.67 11.53
C HIS A 59 10.31 9.22 11.56
N ASP A 60 10.21 8.56 12.72
CA ASP A 60 10.37 7.12 12.82
C ASP A 60 9.32 6.46 11.92
N VAL A 61 9.76 5.92 10.79
CA VAL A 61 8.87 5.28 9.83
C VAL A 61 8.73 3.82 10.23
N TRP A 62 7.50 3.40 10.50
CA TRP A 62 7.20 2.00 10.76
C TRP A 62 6.83 1.29 9.48
N GLU A 63 7.48 0.16 9.21
CA GLU A 63 7.30 -0.64 8.01
C GLU A 63 6.86 -2.05 8.39
N LEU A 64 5.81 -2.55 7.74
CA LEU A 64 5.34 -3.94 7.87
C LEU A 64 5.71 -4.70 6.61
N HIS A 65 6.74 -5.52 6.71
CA HIS A 65 7.23 -6.34 5.62
C HIS A 65 6.51 -7.69 5.61
N VAL A 66 6.12 -8.13 4.41
CA VAL A 66 5.50 -9.44 4.20
C VAL A 66 6.46 -10.31 3.40
N TYR A 67 6.87 -11.43 4.00
CA TYR A 67 7.83 -12.39 3.44
C TYR A 67 7.18 -13.73 3.12
N ALA A 68 7.81 -14.49 2.23
CA ALA A 68 7.58 -15.92 2.15
C ALA A 68 8.30 -16.64 3.30
N LYS A 69 7.65 -17.66 3.88
CA LYS A 69 8.29 -18.50 4.90
C LYS A 69 9.52 -19.18 4.30
N SER A 70 10.67 -18.93 4.90
CA SER A 70 11.98 -19.47 4.51
C SER A 70 12.86 -19.61 5.75
N GLU A 71 14.03 -20.24 5.62
CA GLU A 71 14.97 -20.38 6.76
C GLU A 71 15.40 -19.01 7.33
N ASN A 72 15.48 -17.98 6.48
CA ASN A 72 15.83 -16.62 6.90
C ASN A 72 14.62 -15.82 7.44
N HIS A 73 13.41 -16.25 7.09
CA HIS A 73 12.15 -15.60 7.48
C HIS A 73 11.19 -16.67 8.02
N PRO A 74 11.35 -17.10 9.29
CA PRO A 74 10.55 -18.19 9.85
C PRO A 74 9.06 -17.82 9.94
N THR A 75 8.78 -16.54 10.15
CA THR A 75 7.43 -15.99 10.18
C THR A 75 7.18 -15.08 8.97
N PRO A 76 5.92 -14.96 8.52
CA PRO A 76 5.60 -14.26 7.28
C PRO A 76 5.59 -12.73 7.41
N PHE A 77 5.65 -12.19 8.64
CA PHE A 77 5.59 -10.75 8.87
C PHE A 77 6.82 -10.30 9.65
N LYS A 78 7.38 -9.14 9.28
CA LYS A 78 8.41 -8.44 10.04
C LYS A 78 7.96 -6.99 10.20
N LEU A 79 7.86 -6.52 11.43
CA LEU A 79 7.61 -5.12 11.73
C LEU A 79 8.96 -4.45 12.03
N VAL A 80 9.24 -3.35 11.34
CA VAL A 80 10.51 -2.63 11.41
C VAL A 80 10.23 -1.16 11.72
N GLU A 81 11.02 -0.59 12.63
CA GLU A 81 11.11 0.85 12.82
C GLU A 81 12.39 1.33 12.14
N VAL A 82 12.25 2.25 11.20
CA VAL A 82 13.35 2.80 10.43
C VAL A 82 13.58 4.24 10.87
N GLY A 83 14.79 4.50 11.36
CA GLY A 83 15.26 5.83 11.72
C GLY A 83 16.32 6.34 10.75
N LEU A 84 16.44 7.66 10.65
CA LEU A 84 17.52 8.34 9.93
C LEU A 84 18.66 8.65 10.91
N ASP A 85 19.77 7.88 10.84
CA ASP A 85 21.01 8.25 11.52
C ASP A 85 22.04 8.73 10.48
N GLN A 86 22.31 10.03 10.52
CA GLN A 86 23.37 10.83 9.87
C GLN A 86 23.78 10.58 8.41
N ASN A 87 23.17 9.63 7.68
CA ASN A 87 23.17 9.40 6.22
C ASN A 87 22.77 7.96 5.85
N ASN A 88 22.45 7.09 6.82
CA ASN A 88 22.01 5.72 6.57
C ASN A 88 20.68 5.43 7.29
N LEU A 89 19.77 4.76 6.57
CA LEU A 89 18.57 4.16 7.16
C LEU A 89 19.02 3.00 8.04
N THR A 90 18.81 3.12 9.34
CA THR A 90 19.15 2.07 10.31
C THR A 90 17.86 1.48 10.86
N GLU A 91 17.75 0.15 10.88
CA GLU A 91 16.67 -0.54 11.58
C GLU A 91 16.84 -0.29 13.09
N LEU A 92 16.05 0.62 13.67
CA LEU A 92 16.05 0.91 15.11
C LEU A 92 15.40 -0.22 15.89
N TYR A 93 14.38 -0.84 15.30
CA TYR A 93 13.66 -1.97 15.87
C TYR A 93 13.27 -2.94 14.76
N SER A 94 13.36 -4.24 15.06
CA SER A 94 12.82 -5.27 14.18
C SER A 94 12.20 -6.40 14.99
N LYS A 95 11.01 -6.84 14.58
CA LYS A 95 10.31 -7.97 15.20
C LYS A 95 9.65 -8.84 14.15
N TYR A 96 9.94 -10.13 14.21
CA TYR A 96 9.29 -11.16 13.43
C TYR A 96 7.97 -11.55 14.10
N LEU A 97 6.89 -11.58 13.32
CA LEU A 97 5.52 -11.77 13.80
C LEU A 97 4.82 -12.86 13.00
N ASP A 98 4.02 -13.67 13.69
CA ASP A 98 3.01 -14.54 13.09
C ASP A 98 1.65 -13.83 13.00
N GLN A 99 0.64 -14.51 12.43
CA GLN A 99 -0.69 -13.94 12.20
C GLN A 99 -1.37 -13.48 13.49
N ASP A 100 -1.24 -14.24 14.58
CA ASP A 100 -1.88 -13.94 15.86
C ASP A 100 -1.24 -12.72 16.55
N ASP A 101 0.09 -12.61 16.47
CA ASP A 101 0.84 -11.51 17.08
C ASP A 101 0.74 -10.20 16.31
N LEU A 102 0.50 -10.27 14.99
CA LEU A 102 0.43 -9.10 14.12
C LEU A 102 -0.63 -8.12 14.60
N ILE A 103 -1.83 -8.60 14.93
CA ILE A 103 -2.93 -7.72 15.34
C ILE A 103 -2.62 -7.02 16.65
N ILE A 104 -2.01 -7.73 17.61
CA ILE A 104 -1.66 -7.20 18.93
C ILE A 104 -0.64 -6.06 18.80
N GLU A 105 0.38 -6.24 17.96
CA GLU A 105 1.37 -5.19 17.71
C GLU A 105 0.81 -4.00 16.93
N LEU A 106 -0.06 -4.25 15.94
CA LEU A 106 -0.75 -3.18 15.24
C LEU A 106 -1.64 -2.35 16.19
N GLU A 107 -2.30 -2.97 17.17
CA GLU A 107 -3.04 -2.24 18.20
C GLU A 107 -2.12 -1.42 19.12
N SER A 108 -0.92 -1.92 19.43
CA SER A 108 0.11 -1.18 20.16
C SER A 108 0.55 0.06 19.39
N LEU A 109 0.79 -0.08 18.08
CA LEU A 109 1.13 1.04 17.19
C LEU A 109 -0.01 2.05 17.04
N LYS A 110 -1.25 1.58 16.98
CA LYS A 110 -2.43 2.47 16.96
C LYS A 110 -2.50 3.35 18.21
N LYS A 111 -2.13 2.85 19.40
CA LYS A 111 -2.07 3.66 20.63
C LYS A 111 -1.06 4.79 20.53
N ARG A 112 0.00 4.62 19.74
CA ARG A 112 1.00 5.65 19.42
C ARG A 112 0.59 6.53 18.24
N ASN A 113 -0.56 6.27 17.62
CA ASN A 113 -1.06 6.93 16.42
C ASN A 113 -0.13 6.79 15.20
N ILE A 114 0.64 5.70 15.12
CA ILE A 114 1.58 5.44 14.03
C ILE A 114 1.02 4.33 13.15
N CYS A 115 0.69 4.65 11.89
CA CYS A 115 0.24 3.65 10.92
C CYS A 115 1.43 3.10 10.15
N PRO A 116 1.72 1.78 10.20
CA PRO A 116 2.86 1.23 9.48
C PRO A 116 2.58 1.16 7.97
N MET A 117 3.62 1.36 7.16
CA MET A 117 3.59 1.20 5.72
C MET A 117 3.70 -0.28 5.33
N LEU A 118 2.77 -0.78 4.53
CA LEU A 118 2.77 -2.18 4.08
C LEU A 118 3.74 -2.37 2.90
N LEU A 119 4.73 -3.24 3.08
CA LEU A 119 5.75 -3.55 2.07
C LEU A 119 5.77 -5.06 1.75
N PRO A 120 5.09 -5.49 0.68
CA PRO A 120 5.17 -6.87 0.22
C PRO A 120 6.51 -7.16 -0.47
N GLU A 121 7.15 -8.27 -0.12
CA GLU A 121 8.30 -8.78 -0.86
C GLU A 121 7.86 -9.47 -2.17
N LYS A 122 8.73 -9.47 -3.20
CA LYS A 122 8.47 -10.08 -4.52
C LYS A 122 8.00 -11.54 -4.46
N LYS A 123 8.43 -12.30 -3.45
CA LYS A 123 8.08 -13.72 -3.27
C LYS A 123 6.96 -13.95 -2.27
N SER A 124 6.40 -12.90 -1.69
CA SER A 124 5.35 -13.00 -0.68
C SER A 124 4.09 -13.67 -1.23
N LEU A 125 3.43 -14.46 -0.39
CA LEU A 125 2.16 -15.09 -0.76
C LEU A 125 1.03 -14.07 -0.70
N SER A 126 0.18 -14.02 -1.72
CA SER A 126 -0.97 -13.11 -1.79
C SER A 126 -1.89 -13.24 -0.57
N GLN A 127 -2.01 -14.46 0.00
CA GLN A 127 -2.77 -14.70 1.23
C GLN A 127 -2.22 -13.90 2.42
N ASN A 128 -0.90 -13.91 2.62
CA ASN A 128 -0.25 -13.20 3.73
C ASN A 128 -0.35 -11.69 3.53
N PHE A 129 -0.17 -11.23 2.30
CA PHE A 129 -0.33 -9.82 1.96
C PHE A 129 -1.76 -9.31 2.26
N LEU A 130 -2.78 -10.03 1.77
CA LEU A 130 -4.18 -9.68 2.02
C LEU A 130 -4.52 -9.73 3.51
N PHE A 131 -3.95 -10.69 4.25
CA PHE A 131 -4.10 -10.76 5.69
C PHE A 131 -3.50 -9.53 6.39
N ALA A 132 -2.28 -9.12 6.02
CA ALA A 132 -1.62 -7.95 6.57
C ALA A 132 -2.38 -6.66 6.26
N ALA A 133 -2.79 -6.46 5.00
CA ALA A 133 -3.60 -5.32 4.58
C ALA A 133 -4.95 -5.28 5.31
N GLY A 134 -5.62 -6.42 5.43
CA GLY A 134 -6.88 -6.56 6.17
C GLY A 134 -6.71 -6.28 7.66
N SER A 135 -5.58 -6.67 8.25
CA SER A 135 -5.28 -6.42 9.66
C SER A 135 -5.05 -4.93 9.94
N ILE A 136 -4.30 -4.24 9.08
CA ILE A 136 -4.13 -2.78 9.15
C ILE A 136 -5.50 -2.10 8.99
N ALA A 137 -6.28 -2.47 7.98
CA ALA A 137 -7.61 -1.90 7.77
C ALA A 137 -8.53 -2.13 8.97
N LYS A 138 -8.51 -3.33 9.57
CA LYS A 138 -9.29 -3.63 10.78
C LYS A 138 -8.90 -2.71 11.94
N VAL A 139 -7.60 -2.50 12.18
CA VAL A 139 -7.13 -1.69 13.31
C VAL A 139 -7.42 -0.19 13.08
N TRP A 140 -7.18 0.36 11.88
CA TRP A 140 -7.34 1.80 11.61
C TRP A 140 -8.72 2.22 11.06
N MET A 141 -9.40 1.41 10.25
CA MET A 141 -10.66 1.77 9.57
C MET A 141 -11.93 1.38 10.35
N SER A 142 -11.80 0.64 11.47
CA SER A 142 -12.95 0.16 12.26
C SER A 142 -13.84 1.27 12.87
N VAL A 143 -13.49 2.55 12.72
CA VAL A 143 -14.25 3.67 13.32
C VAL A 143 -15.22 4.33 12.33
N GLN A 144 -15.12 4.11 11.00
CA GLN A 144 -15.89 4.93 10.03
C GLN A 144 -16.55 4.21 8.84
N SER A 145 -16.42 2.89 8.68
CA SER A 145 -17.09 2.19 7.57
C SER A 145 -18.44 1.58 8.02
N HIS A 146 -19.41 2.43 8.35
CA HIS A 146 -20.82 2.02 8.38
C HIS A 146 -21.45 2.35 7.03
N THR A 147 -21.60 1.34 6.18
CA THR A 147 -22.47 1.44 5.01
C THR A 147 -23.91 1.47 5.48
N ILE A 148 -24.48 2.68 5.60
CA ILE A 148 -25.91 2.85 5.86
C ILE A 148 -26.66 2.53 4.56
N VAL A 149 -27.15 1.30 4.43
CA VAL A 149 -28.12 0.95 3.39
C VAL A 149 -29.48 1.41 3.90
N LYS A 150 -29.97 2.56 3.44
CA LYS A 150 -31.38 2.92 3.60
C LYS A 150 -32.18 2.17 2.54
N PRO A 151 -33.09 1.25 2.91
CA PRO A 151 -34.06 0.73 1.97
C PRO A 151 -34.96 1.89 1.52
N MET A 152 -35.11 2.04 0.21
CA MET A 152 -36.03 3.01 -0.38
C MET A 152 -37.46 2.49 -0.12
N PRO A 153 -38.34 3.27 0.53
CA PRO A 153 -39.72 2.84 0.73
C PRO A 153 -40.43 2.79 -0.64
N GLU A 154 -41.16 1.69 -0.87
CA GLU A 154 -42.05 1.49 -2.02
C GLU A 154 -43.17 2.52 -2.10
#